data_AF-A0A261BMP5-F1
#
_entry.id   AF-A0A261BMP5-F1
#
_cell.length_a   1.000
_cell.length_b   1.000
_cell.length_c   1.000
_cell.angle_alpha   90.00
_cell.angle_beta   90.00
_cell.angle_gamma   90.00
#
_symmetry.space_group_name_H-M   'P 1'
#
loop_
_entity.id
_entity.type
_entity.pdbx_description
1 polymer ?
#
loop_
_entity_poly.entity_id
_entity_poly.type
_entity_poly.pdbx_seq_one_letter_code
_entity_poly.pdbx_strand_id
1 'polypeptide(L)'
;MGNCIIAGARGSQGVVPSSMYSRRNSSESIESDVASKHATQKNMIRYFRCIEEIEKTTTGIVNLYNEAADVVDKTDEFKIILESMQTRLYDLHQNLLTLFKLSIYKIDFSVRERKDLAKKILVLVKELWKDTKETVEGNPFGFNNIESKIEILVKYTDDLTKLI
;
A
#
# COMPACT_ATOMS: atom_id res chain seq x y z
N MET A 1 -5.07 44.34 19.39
CA MET A 1 -4.06 44.95 18.49
C MET A 1 -2.80 44.10 18.55
N GLY A 2 -2.29 43.63 17.41
CA GLY A 2 -1.14 42.72 17.35
C GLY A 2 -0.94 42.11 15.96
N ASN A 3 -0.70 42.99 14.98
CA ASN A 3 -0.12 42.83 13.64
C ASN A 3 -0.32 41.56 12.80
N CYS A 4 -0.99 41.74 11.66
CA CYS A 4 -0.80 40.97 10.45
C CYS A 4 0.64 41.16 9.91
N ILE A 5 1.30 40.06 9.53
CA ILE A 5 2.43 40.10 8.61
C ILE A 5 1.96 39.42 7.32
N ILE A 6 1.73 40.24 6.30
CA ILE A 6 1.69 39.78 4.91
C ILE A 6 3.14 39.79 4.42
N ALA A 7 3.66 38.63 4.07
CA ALA A 7 4.85 38.49 3.24
C ALA A 7 4.58 37.38 2.22
N GLY A 8 4.18 37.78 1.02
CA GLY A 8 4.28 36.93 -0.15
C GLY A 8 5.64 37.13 -0.82
N ALA A 9 6.35 36.03 -1.11
CA ALA A 9 7.16 35.88 -2.32
C ALA A 9 7.60 34.41 -2.44
N ARG A 10 7.42 33.86 -3.63
CA ARG A 10 7.77 32.49 -4.04
C ARG A 10 9.25 32.21 -3.80
N GLY A 11 9.52 31.14 -3.05
CA GLY A 11 10.82 30.50 -2.92
C GLY A 11 10.58 29.09 -2.41
N SER A 12 10.22 28.18 -3.31
CA SER A 12 9.94 26.77 -3.01
C SER A 12 11.22 26.05 -2.57
N GLN A 13 11.51 26.09 -1.28
CA GLN A 13 12.26 25.03 -0.60
C GLN A 13 11.30 24.34 0.35
N GLY A 14 11.10 23.04 0.11
CA GLY A 14 10.18 22.20 0.85
C GLY A 14 10.58 22.10 2.32
N VAL A 15 9.90 22.88 3.16
CA VAL A 15 9.88 22.63 4.60
C VAL A 15 8.83 21.55 4.84
N VAL A 16 9.29 20.31 4.97
CA VAL A 16 8.46 19.22 5.50
C VAL A 16 8.12 19.57 6.95
N PRO A 17 6.84 19.63 7.36
CA PRO A 17 6.51 19.94 8.74
C PRO A 17 7.07 18.85 9.68
N SER A 18 7.87 19.27 10.67
CA SER A 18 8.43 18.42 11.73
C SER A 18 7.37 17.72 12.60
N SER A 19 6.07 17.93 12.33
CA SER A 19 4.96 17.18 12.92
C SER A 19 4.76 15.79 12.31
N MET A 20 5.45 15.44 11.22
CA MET A 20 5.42 14.08 10.65
C MET A 20 5.96 13.00 11.61
N TYR A 21 6.75 13.38 12.62
CA TYR A 21 7.27 12.49 13.66
C TYR A 21 6.74 12.83 15.06
N SER A 22 5.59 13.52 15.16
CA SER A 22 4.92 13.68 16.45
C SER A 22 4.41 12.31 16.92
N ARG A 23 5.08 11.79 17.95
CA ARG A 23 4.95 10.49 18.59
C ARG A 23 3.53 10.17 19.09
N ARG A 24 2.58 9.84 18.20
CA ARG A 24 1.30 9.21 18.60
C ARG A 24 0.80 8.06 17.71
N ASN A 25 1.46 7.77 16.60
CA ASN A 25 1.10 6.64 15.72
C ASN A 25 2.29 5.68 15.57
N SER A 26 2.85 5.19 16.68
CA SER A 26 3.66 3.97 16.58
C SER A 26 2.75 2.84 16.10
N SER A 27 3.29 1.92 15.31
CA SER A 27 2.57 0.73 14.83
C SER A 27 1.88 -0.07 15.95
N GLU A 28 2.35 0.08 17.19
CA GLU A 28 1.73 -0.47 18.41
C GLU A 28 0.34 0.11 18.71
N SER A 29 0.06 1.39 18.41
CA SER A 29 -1.26 1.99 18.67
C SER A 29 -2.34 1.51 17.69
N ILE A 30 -1.94 0.91 16.57
CA ILE A 30 -2.86 0.36 15.59
C ILE A 30 -3.36 -1.00 16.07
N GLU A 31 -2.65 -1.73 16.95
CA GLU A 31 -3.05 -3.09 17.35
C GLU A 31 -4.27 -3.15 18.27
N SER A 32 -4.48 -2.15 19.15
CA SER A 32 -5.56 -2.20 20.16
C SER A 32 -6.96 -1.93 19.61
N ASP A 33 -7.06 -1.09 18.57
CA ASP A 33 -8.34 -0.54 18.13
C ASP A 33 -8.82 -1.27 16.86
N VAL A 34 -9.41 -2.45 17.03
CA VAL A 34 -10.17 -3.15 15.98
C VAL A 34 -11.62 -3.19 16.36
N ALA A 35 -12.50 -2.74 15.46
CA ALA A 35 -13.94 -2.77 15.69
C ALA A 35 -14.32 -2.14 17.05
N SER A 36 -13.64 -1.06 17.45
CA SER A 36 -13.86 -0.37 18.73
C SER A 36 -14.94 0.71 18.63
N LYS A 37 -15.16 1.29 17.43
CA LYS A 37 -16.12 2.36 17.17
C LYS A 37 -17.31 1.88 16.36
N HIS A 38 -18.49 2.46 16.57
CA HIS A 38 -19.65 2.18 15.71
C HIS A 38 -19.44 2.77 14.30
N ALA A 39 -19.73 1.98 13.27
CA ALA A 39 -19.63 2.44 11.89
C ALA A 39 -20.82 3.33 11.52
N THR A 40 -20.54 4.37 10.73
CA THR A 40 -21.58 5.09 9.97
C THR A 40 -21.67 4.50 8.58
N GLN A 41 -22.80 4.71 7.88
CA GLN A 41 -22.96 4.28 6.48
C GLN A 41 -21.80 4.78 5.58
N LYS A 42 -21.38 6.03 5.78
CA LYS A 42 -20.24 6.62 5.07
C LYS A 42 -18.93 5.84 5.30
N ASN A 43 -18.68 5.41 6.53
CA ASN A 43 -17.48 4.64 6.86
C ASN A 43 -17.53 3.22 6.29
N MET A 44 -18.71 2.58 6.28
CA MET A 44 -18.92 1.28 5.65
C MET A 44 -18.65 1.32 4.14
N ILE A 45 -19.23 2.30 3.43
CA ILE A 45 -18.99 2.47 1.99
C ILE A 45 -17.49 2.69 1.70
N ARG A 46 -16.81 3.51 2.51
CA ARG A 46 -15.37 3.76 2.35
C ARG A 46 -14.53 2.51 2.61
N TYR A 47 -14.93 1.67 3.57
CA TYR A 47 -14.24 0.44 3.91
C TYR A 47 -14.26 -0.55 2.74
N PHE A 48 -15.44 -0.86 2.20
CA PHE A 48 -15.56 -1.79 1.08
C PHE A 48 -14.95 -1.25 -0.20
N ARG A 49 -15.11 0.05 -0.50
CA ARG A 49 -14.39 0.68 -1.60
C ARG A 49 -12.87 0.56 -1.45
N CYS A 50 -12.34 0.68 -0.24
CA CYS A 50 -10.90 0.49 -0.01
C CYS A 50 -10.45 -0.94 -0.34
N ILE A 51 -11.28 -1.94 -0.06
CA ILE A 51 -11.02 -3.35 -0.42
C ILE A 51 -11.00 -3.52 -1.94
N GLU A 52 -11.97 -2.96 -2.66
CA GLU A 52 -12.01 -2.99 -4.12
C GLU A 52 -10.77 -2.31 -4.75
N GLU A 53 -10.30 -1.21 -4.18
CA GLU A 53 -9.09 -0.53 -4.67
C GLU A 53 -7.81 -1.35 -4.40
N ILE A 54 -7.75 -2.12 -3.30
CA ILE A 54 -6.65 -3.07 -3.06
C ILE A 54 -6.64 -4.15 -4.13
N GLU A 55 -7.81 -4.71 -4.46
CA GLU A 55 -7.96 -5.72 -5.52
C GLU A 55 -7.50 -5.18 -6.87
N LYS A 56 -8.04 -4.04 -7.32
CA LYS A 56 -7.64 -3.39 -8.58
C LYS A 56 -6.14 -3.09 -8.65
N THR A 57 -5.58 -2.59 -7.55
CA THR A 57 -4.15 -2.27 -7.50
C THR A 57 -3.30 -3.54 -7.61
N THR A 58 -3.74 -4.64 -6.97
CA THR A 58 -3.08 -5.94 -7.07
C THR A 58 -3.12 -6.46 -8.51
N THR A 59 -4.26 -6.39 -9.20
CA THR A 59 -4.37 -6.75 -10.62
C THR A 59 -3.43 -5.89 -11.49
N GLY A 60 -3.32 -4.59 -11.20
CA GLY A 60 -2.39 -3.71 -11.88
C GLY A 60 -0.91 -4.11 -11.71
N ILE A 61 -0.53 -4.60 -10.53
CA ILE A 61 0.82 -5.14 -10.27
C ILE A 61 1.06 -6.41 -11.09
N VAL A 62 0.09 -7.33 -11.13
CA VAL A 62 0.19 -8.57 -11.92
C VAL A 62 0.38 -8.28 -13.41
N ASN A 63 -0.37 -7.31 -13.94
CA ASN A 63 -0.24 -6.93 -15.35
C ASN A 63 1.16 -6.39 -15.66
N LEU A 64 1.69 -5.51 -14.81
CA LEU A 64 3.06 -4.98 -14.97
C LEU A 64 4.11 -6.09 -14.87
N TYR A 65 3.91 -7.07 -13.98
CA TYR A 65 4.82 -8.22 -13.90
C TYR A 65 4.80 -9.06 -15.18
N ASN A 66 3.62 -9.35 -15.72
CA ASN A 66 3.49 -10.10 -16.98
C ASN A 66 4.14 -9.34 -18.13
N GLU A 67 3.92 -8.02 -18.22
CA GLU A 67 4.59 -7.17 -19.20
C GLU A 67 6.12 -7.21 -19.04
N ALA A 68 6.63 -7.19 -17.80
CA ALA A 68 8.05 -7.28 -17.51
C ALA A 68 8.64 -8.64 -17.94
N ALA A 69 7.90 -9.73 -17.75
CA ALA A 69 8.31 -11.08 -18.14
C ALA A 69 8.50 -11.21 -19.66
N ASP A 70 7.62 -10.55 -20.44
CA ASP A 70 7.68 -10.57 -21.91
C ASP A 70 8.87 -9.79 -22.48
N VAL A 71 9.46 -8.88 -21.70
CA VAL A 71 10.55 -7.99 -22.14
C VAL A 71 11.83 -8.10 -21.31
N VAL A 72 12.01 -9.20 -20.57
CA VAL A 72 13.15 -9.38 -19.65
C VAL A 72 14.51 -9.18 -20.33
N ASP A 73 14.62 -9.55 -21.61
CA ASP A 73 15.84 -9.41 -22.42
C ASP A 73 16.09 -7.97 -22.91
N LYS A 74 15.09 -7.08 -22.80
CA LYS A 74 15.15 -5.68 -23.21
C LYS A 74 15.39 -4.78 -21.99
N THR A 75 16.65 -4.64 -21.60
CA THR A 75 17.07 -4.03 -20.33
C THR A 75 16.45 -2.67 -20.00
N ASP A 76 16.24 -1.79 -20.98
CA ASP A 76 15.68 -0.45 -20.71
C ASP A 76 14.16 -0.49 -20.53
N GLU A 77 13.45 -1.24 -21.38
CA GLU A 77 11.98 -1.42 -21.28
C GLU A 77 11.62 -2.16 -19.99
N PHE A 78 12.37 -3.21 -19.66
CA PHE A 78 12.24 -3.96 -18.42
C PHE A 78 12.39 -3.08 -17.17
N LYS A 79 13.41 -2.21 -17.13
CA LYS A 79 13.64 -1.30 -16.00
C LYS A 79 12.48 -0.33 -15.81
N ILE A 80 11.96 0.26 -16.91
CA ILE A 80 10.83 1.19 -16.86
C ILE A 80 9.58 0.52 -16.28
N ILE A 81 9.33 -0.74 -16.65
CA ILE A 81 8.19 -1.51 -16.13
C ILE A 81 8.38 -1.81 -14.64
N LEU A 82 9.57 -2.20 -14.21
CA LEU A 82 9.86 -2.44 -12.78
C LEU A 82 9.74 -1.16 -11.93
N GLU A 83 10.17 0.00 -12.44
CA GLU A 83 9.94 1.30 -11.77
C GLU A 83 8.44 1.63 -11.67
N SER A 84 7.67 1.30 -12.70
CA SER A 84 6.20 1.42 -12.67
C SER A 84 5.58 0.49 -11.64
N MET A 85 6.11 -0.73 -11.51
CA MET A 85 5.68 -1.71 -10.52
C MET A 85 5.97 -1.23 -9.09
N GLN A 86 7.11 -0.58 -8.84
CA GLN A 86 7.38 0.08 -7.55
C GLN A 86 6.30 1.13 -7.23
N THR A 87 5.94 1.96 -8.20
CA THR A 87 4.88 2.97 -7.98
C THR A 87 3.56 2.30 -7.60
N ARG A 88 3.19 1.18 -8.23
CA ARG A 88 1.97 0.43 -7.87
C ARG A 88 2.03 -0.27 -6.52
N LEU A 89 3.20 -0.77 -6.13
CA LEU A 89 3.42 -1.29 -4.78
C LEU A 89 3.24 -0.19 -3.72
N TYR A 90 3.54 1.07 -4.06
CA TYR A 90 3.36 2.21 -3.16
C TYR A 90 1.88 2.50 -2.96
N ASP A 91 1.13 2.54 -4.07
CA ASP A 91 -0.32 2.72 -4.04
C ASP A 91 -0.99 1.64 -3.18
N LEU A 92 -0.59 0.37 -3.37
CA LEU A 92 -1.11 -0.75 -2.58
C LEU A 92 -0.78 -0.58 -1.09
N HIS A 93 0.44 -0.16 -0.76
CA HIS A 93 0.82 0.15 0.62
C HIS A 93 -0.08 1.25 1.23
N GLN A 94 -0.37 2.32 0.50
CA GLN A 94 -1.27 3.39 0.98
C GLN A 94 -2.71 2.91 1.16
N ASN A 95 -3.20 2.04 0.26
CA ASN A 95 -4.52 1.44 0.37
C ASN A 95 -4.63 0.55 1.63
N LEU A 96 -3.62 -0.26 1.92
CA LEU A 96 -3.56 -1.10 3.14
C LEU A 96 -3.54 -0.25 4.41
N LEU A 97 -2.75 0.83 4.44
CA LEU A 97 -2.76 1.76 5.56
C LEU A 97 -4.12 2.43 5.76
N THR A 98 -4.83 2.72 4.68
CA THR A 98 -6.19 3.24 4.73
C THR A 98 -7.15 2.21 5.30
N LEU A 99 -7.05 0.95 4.89
CA LEU A 99 -7.83 -0.15 5.44
C LEU A 99 -7.62 -0.31 6.95
N PHE A 100 -6.38 -0.20 7.45
CA PHE A 100 -6.11 -0.24 8.89
C PHE A 100 -6.81 0.89 9.65
N LYS A 101 -6.80 2.11 9.11
CA LYS A 101 -7.49 3.25 9.72
C LYS A 101 -9.01 3.05 9.76
N LEU A 102 -9.58 2.37 8.76
CA LEU A 102 -11.00 2.08 8.70
C LEU A 102 -11.40 0.85 9.54
N SER A 103 -10.45 -0.04 9.85
CA SER A 103 -10.68 -1.25 10.68
C SER A 103 -10.95 -0.95 12.16
N ILE A 104 -10.85 0.31 12.59
CA ILE A 104 -11.29 0.74 13.93
C ILE A 104 -12.82 0.69 14.09
N TYR A 105 -13.57 0.67 12.98
CA TYR A 105 -15.03 0.66 12.99
C TYR A 105 -15.58 -0.77 12.97
N LYS A 106 -16.70 -0.98 13.66
CA LYS A 106 -17.52 -2.20 13.63
C LYS A 106 -18.30 -2.25 12.31
N ILE A 107 -17.66 -2.69 11.24
CA ILE A 107 -18.26 -2.84 9.90
C ILE A 107 -19.03 -4.16 9.83
N ASP A 108 -18.33 -5.27 10.08
CA ASP A 108 -18.87 -6.63 10.14
C ASP A 108 -18.02 -7.50 11.10
N PHE A 109 -18.32 -8.80 11.19
CA PHE A 109 -17.62 -9.73 12.07
C PHE A 109 -16.20 -10.07 11.59
N SER A 110 -15.91 -9.91 10.29
CA SER A 110 -14.65 -10.28 9.65
C SER A 110 -13.57 -9.19 9.69
N VAL A 111 -13.87 -7.99 10.22
CA VAL A 111 -12.93 -6.83 10.26
C VAL A 111 -11.57 -7.21 10.86
N ARG A 112 -11.54 -8.06 11.88
CA ARG A 112 -10.30 -8.54 12.50
C ARG A 112 -9.49 -9.40 11.53
N GLU A 113 -10.14 -10.37 10.89
CA GLU A 113 -9.51 -11.28 9.94
C GLU A 113 -8.98 -10.52 8.71
N ARG A 114 -9.77 -9.58 8.16
CA ARG A 114 -9.31 -8.71 7.06
C ARG A 114 -8.12 -7.86 7.45
N LYS A 115 -8.06 -7.38 8.71
CA LYS A 115 -6.90 -6.63 9.21
C LYS A 115 -5.65 -7.50 9.31
N ASP A 116 -5.79 -8.74 9.78
CA ASP A 116 -4.66 -9.67 9.89
C ASP A 116 -4.13 -10.09 8.51
N LEU A 117 -5.02 -10.33 7.54
CA LEU A 117 -4.63 -10.51 6.14
C LEU A 117 -3.94 -9.27 5.58
N ALA A 118 -4.50 -8.08 5.78
CA ALA A 118 -3.88 -6.84 5.32
C ALA A 118 -2.49 -6.59 5.93
N LYS A 119 -2.24 -7.03 7.17
CA LYS A 119 -0.88 -7.03 7.75
C LYS A 119 0.07 -7.94 6.98
N LYS A 120 -0.36 -9.16 6.63
CA LYS A 120 0.46 -10.09 5.82
C LYS A 120 0.76 -9.51 4.44
N ILE A 121 -0.25 -8.95 3.78
CA ILE A 121 -0.09 -8.28 2.48
C ILE A 121 0.90 -7.11 2.61
N LEU A 122 0.82 -6.31 3.67
CA LEU A 122 1.74 -5.18 3.87
C LEU A 122 3.20 -5.62 3.99
N VAL A 123 3.47 -6.73 4.69
CA VAL A 123 4.82 -7.30 4.78
C VAL A 123 5.29 -7.74 3.40
N LEU A 124 4.45 -8.48 2.67
CA LEU A 124 4.74 -8.95 1.32
C LEU A 124 5.03 -7.80 0.33
N VAL A 125 4.27 -6.70 0.40
CA VAL A 125 4.48 -5.50 -0.42
C VAL A 125 5.85 -4.87 -0.16
N LYS A 126 6.32 -4.85 1.10
CA LYS A 126 7.65 -4.33 1.44
C LYS A 126 8.77 -5.22 0.90
N GLU A 127 8.56 -6.54 0.94
CA GLU A 127 9.50 -7.50 0.36
C GLU A 127 9.55 -7.37 -1.17
N LEU A 128 8.39 -7.34 -1.83
CA LEU A 128 8.28 -7.10 -3.27
C LEU A 128 8.94 -5.79 -3.69
N TRP A 129 8.75 -4.72 -2.91
CA TRP A 129 9.42 -3.44 -3.17
C TRP A 129 10.94 -3.58 -3.19
N LYS A 130 11.49 -4.26 -2.17
CA LYS A 130 12.92 -4.49 -2.02
C LYS A 130 13.44 -5.32 -3.20
N ASP A 131 12.79 -6.44 -3.50
CA ASP A 131 13.21 -7.34 -4.58
C ASP A 131 13.14 -6.65 -5.95
N THR A 132 12.10 -5.84 -6.20
CA THR A 132 11.96 -5.04 -7.43
C THR A 132 13.13 -4.07 -7.56
N LYS A 133 13.48 -3.37 -6.48
CA LYS A 133 14.60 -2.44 -6.47
C LYS A 133 15.94 -3.13 -6.74
N GLU A 134 16.20 -4.24 -6.05
CA GLU A 134 17.42 -5.03 -6.25
C GLU A 134 17.52 -5.60 -7.67
N THR A 135 16.38 -5.97 -8.27
CA THR A 135 16.32 -6.45 -9.66
C THR A 135 16.69 -5.34 -10.65
N VAL A 136 16.16 -4.12 -10.46
CA VAL A 136 16.54 -2.93 -11.27
C VAL A 136 18.04 -2.63 -11.15
N GLU A 137 18.62 -2.83 -9.96
CA GLU A 137 20.04 -2.64 -9.67
C GLU A 137 20.95 -3.79 -10.19
N GLY A 138 20.37 -4.83 -10.81
CA GLY A 138 21.12 -5.88 -11.51
C GLY A 138 21.22 -7.23 -10.77
N ASN A 139 20.36 -7.49 -9.78
CA ASN A 139 20.31 -8.80 -9.11
C ASN A 139 19.75 -9.90 -10.06
N PRO A 140 20.55 -10.91 -10.44
CA PRO A 140 20.14 -11.93 -11.43
C PRO A 140 19.06 -12.90 -10.92
N PHE A 141 18.82 -12.98 -9.61
CA PHE A 141 17.79 -13.84 -9.02
C PHE A 141 16.53 -13.08 -8.60
N GLY A 142 16.52 -11.76 -8.73
CA GLY A 142 15.46 -10.91 -8.21
C GLY A 142 14.10 -11.19 -8.88
N PHE A 143 14.08 -11.48 -10.18
CA PHE A 143 12.84 -11.69 -10.93
C PHE A 143 12.08 -12.96 -10.53
N ASN A 144 12.77 -14.10 -10.37
CA ASN A 144 12.14 -15.35 -9.91
C ASN A 144 11.57 -15.21 -8.48
N ASN A 145 12.23 -14.42 -7.62
CA ASN A 145 11.74 -14.13 -6.29
C ASN A 145 10.48 -13.25 -6.29
N ILE A 146 10.34 -12.36 -7.29
CA ILE A 146 9.15 -11.53 -7.48
C ILE A 146 7.95 -12.38 -7.88
N GLU A 147 8.12 -13.34 -8.80
CA GLU A 147 7.04 -14.22 -9.27
C GLU A 147 6.30 -14.91 -8.12
N SER A 148 7.03 -15.67 -7.30
CA SER A 148 6.45 -16.41 -6.18
C SER A 148 5.73 -15.51 -5.17
N LYS A 149 6.23 -14.29 -4.96
CA LYS A 149 5.59 -13.31 -4.07
C LYS A 149 4.35 -12.68 -4.69
N ILE A 150 4.30 -12.51 -6.00
CA ILE A 150 3.09 -12.05 -6.70
C ILE A 150 1.98 -13.09 -6.60
N GLU A 151 2.27 -14.38 -6.73
CA GLU A 151 1.27 -15.44 -6.54
C GLU A 151 0.68 -15.42 -5.14
N ILE A 152 1.53 -15.27 -4.11
CA ILE A 152 1.09 -15.14 -2.71
C ILE A 152 0.26 -13.87 -2.52
N LEU A 153 0.65 -12.77 -3.17
CA LEU A 153 -0.07 -11.50 -3.11
C LEU A 153 -1.48 -11.64 -3.66
N VAL A 154 -1.62 -12.26 -4.85
CA VAL A 154 -2.93 -12.53 -5.46
C VAL A 154 -3.79 -13.36 -4.54
N LYS A 155 -3.24 -14.44 -3.96
CA LYS A 155 -3.96 -15.29 -3.02
C LYS A 155 -4.45 -14.53 -1.79
N TYR A 156 -3.59 -13.77 -1.12
CA TYR A 156 -3.99 -13.03 0.08
C TYR A 156 -4.97 -11.90 -0.22
N THR A 157 -4.86 -11.25 -1.37
CA THR A 157 -5.83 -10.25 -1.80
C THR A 157 -7.19 -10.90 -2.08
N ASP A 158 -7.22 -12.07 -2.72
CA ASP A 158 -8.46 -12.84 -2.97
C ASP A 158 -9.12 -13.33 -1.67
N ASP A 159 -8.32 -13.82 -0.71
CA ASP A 159 -8.81 -14.17 0.62
C ASP A 159 -9.43 -12.94 1.33
N LEU A 160 -8.81 -11.76 1.17
CA LEU A 160 -9.27 -10.51 1.78
C LEU A 160 -10.59 -10.02 1.19
N THR A 161 -10.82 -10.20 -0.12
CA THR A 161 -12.06 -9.78 -0.80
C THR A 161 -13.22 -10.74 -0.57
N LYS A 162 -12.94 -12.04 -0.43
CA LYS A 162 -13.97 -13.10 -0.29
C LYS A 162 -14.48 -13.32 1.12
N LEU A 163 -13.80 -12.80 2.15
CA LEU A 163 -14.32 -12.79 3.52
C LEU A 163 -15.64 -12.01 3.56
N ILE A 164 -16.78 -12.69 3.72
CA ILE A 164 -18.13 -12.13 3.92
C ILE A 164 -18.78 -12.85 5.09
#